data_AF-A0A834MCZ0-F1
#
_entry.id   AF-A0A834MCZ0-F1
#
_cell.length_a   1.000
_cell.length_b   1.000
_cell.length_c   1.000
_cell.angle_alpha   90.00
_cell.angle_beta   90.00
_cell.angle_gamma   90.00
#
_symmetry.space_group_name_H-M   'P 1'
#
loop_
_entity.id
_entity.type
_entity.pdbx_description
1 polymer ?
#
loop_
_entity_poly.entity_id
_entity_poly.type
_entity_poly.pdbx_seq_one_letter_code
_entity_poly.pdbx_strand_id
1 'polypeptide(L)'
;VNYLISPRKIRKIKDEKKDVKIKIITGFIPPKSPHNLIEEQLWNDPWALLIATIFLNRTSCQIARPYVFWFLNDNPNPSLVLEKNVNDLEIYFRALGLQTTRAKQVWRMSYDYIYKNWKRVGELYGVGRYGEDAFRMFCLGDFSVEPKDRYLKIYKAWYEMNEKNERIKEMNC
;
A
#
# COMPACT_ATOMS: atom_id res chain seq x y z
N VAL A 1 19.56 16.37 -18.56
CA VAL A 1 19.61 15.10 -19.32
C VAL A 1 18.19 14.55 -19.39
N ASN A 2 17.50 14.75 -20.52
CA ASN A 2 16.13 14.26 -20.71
C ASN A 2 16.18 12.74 -20.96
N TYR A 3 15.81 11.96 -19.94
CA TYR A 3 15.61 10.53 -20.07
C TYR A 3 14.30 10.24 -20.80
N LEU A 4 14.28 10.41 -22.12
CA LEU A 4 13.17 9.91 -22.93
C LEU A 4 13.23 8.38 -22.95
N ILE A 5 12.30 7.76 -22.23
CA ILE A 5 12.19 6.31 -22.09
C ILE A 5 11.74 5.72 -23.44
N SER A 6 12.49 4.76 -23.97
CA SER A 6 12.16 4.10 -25.26
C SER A 6 10.74 3.48 -25.27
N PRO A 7 9.99 3.57 -26.38
CA PRO A 7 8.67 2.96 -26.52
C PRO A 7 8.62 1.46 -26.19
N ARG A 8 9.68 0.70 -26.47
CA ARG A 8 9.78 -0.72 -26.11
C ARG A 8 9.84 -0.93 -24.60
N LYS A 9 10.56 -0.05 -23.89
CA LYS A 9 10.66 -0.07 -22.43
C LYS A 9 9.31 0.31 -21.80
N ILE A 10 8.58 1.26 -22.39
CA ILE A 10 7.21 1.63 -21.97
C ILE A 10 6.24 0.44 -22.10
N ARG A 11 6.28 -0.30 -23.22
CA ARG A 11 5.45 -1.50 -23.40
C ARG A 11 5.74 -2.55 -22.33
N LYS A 12 7.01 -2.88 -22.11
CA LYS A 12 7.43 -3.82 -21.06
C LYS A 12 7.00 -3.40 -19.64
N ILE A 13 7.09 -2.09 -19.31
CA ILE A 13 6.58 -1.54 -18.04
C ILE A 13 5.07 -1.80 -17.90
N LYS A 14 4.31 -1.58 -18.98
CA LYS A 14 2.85 -1.80 -18.96
C LYS A 14 2.52 -3.29 -18.78
N ASP A 15 3.27 -4.19 -19.39
CA ASP A 15 3.10 -5.64 -19.26
C ASP A 15 3.43 -6.12 -17.85
N GLU A 16 4.59 -5.72 -17.27
CA GLU A 16 4.96 -6.06 -15.89
C GLU A 16 3.93 -5.55 -14.86
N LYS A 17 3.41 -4.32 -15.05
CA LYS A 17 2.34 -3.78 -14.19
C LYS A 17 1.02 -4.51 -14.35
N LYS A 18 0.70 -4.96 -15.56
CA LYS A 18 -0.47 -5.78 -15.84
C LYS A 18 -0.34 -7.11 -15.11
N ASP A 19 0.82 -7.76 -15.15
CA ASP A 19 1.08 -9.03 -14.46
C ASP A 19 1.02 -8.89 -12.94
N VAL A 20 1.59 -7.81 -12.37
CA VAL A 20 1.49 -7.50 -10.93
C VAL A 20 0.03 -7.29 -10.54
N LYS A 21 -0.73 -6.48 -11.29
CA LYS A 21 -2.17 -6.28 -11.05
C LYS A 21 -2.95 -7.58 -11.20
N ILE A 22 -2.66 -8.41 -12.20
CA ILE A 22 -3.31 -9.71 -12.38
C ILE A 22 -3.01 -10.62 -11.19
N LYS A 23 -1.75 -10.71 -10.72
CA LYS A 23 -1.41 -11.50 -9.52
C LYS A 23 -2.20 -11.08 -8.29
N ILE A 24 -2.36 -9.78 -8.06
CA ILE A 24 -3.18 -9.21 -6.98
C ILE A 24 -4.66 -9.61 -7.15
N ILE A 25 -5.16 -9.54 -8.38
CA ILE A 25 -6.55 -9.91 -8.70
C ILE A 25 -6.78 -11.44 -8.56
N THR A 26 -5.75 -12.27 -8.72
CA THR A 26 -5.88 -13.75 -8.77
C THR A 26 -5.93 -14.49 -7.42
N GLY A 27 -6.26 -13.83 -6.29
CA GLY A 27 -7.11 -14.51 -5.30
C GLY A 27 -6.65 -14.66 -3.85
N PHE A 28 -5.63 -13.97 -3.36
CA PHE A 28 -5.42 -13.90 -1.90
C PHE A 28 -6.31 -12.81 -1.29
N ILE A 29 -7.17 -13.20 -0.34
CA ILE A 29 -7.97 -12.27 0.47
C ILE A 29 -7.43 -12.36 1.91
N PRO A 30 -6.78 -11.32 2.45
CA PRO A 30 -6.29 -11.36 3.82
C PRO A 30 -7.47 -11.56 4.78
N PRO A 31 -7.39 -12.53 5.71
CA PRO A 31 -8.48 -12.78 6.65
C PRO A 31 -8.63 -11.60 7.61
N LYS A 32 -9.88 -11.34 8.01
CA LYS A 32 -10.18 -10.26 8.96
C LYS A 32 -9.73 -10.66 10.35
N SER A 33 -8.82 -9.87 10.91
CA SER A 33 -8.32 -10.05 12.27
C SER A 33 -9.17 -9.29 13.29
N PRO A 34 -9.09 -9.63 14.58
CA PRO A 34 -9.69 -8.81 15.64
C PRO A 34 -8.99 -7.45 15.83
N HIS A 35 -7.90 -7.18 15.10
CA HIS A 35 -7.10 -5.96 15.22
C HIS A 35 -7.54 -4.84 14.26
N ASN A 36 -8.36 -5.15 13.25
CA ASN A 36 -8.98 -4.21 12.32
C ASN A 36 -7.97 -3.22 11.68
N LEU A 37 -6.85 -3.75 11.21
CA LEU A 37 -5.83 -2.98 10.51
C LEU A 37 -6.43 -2.34 9.26
N ILE A 38 -5.92 -1.17 8.88
CA ILE A 38 -6.44 -0.47 7.70
C ILE A 38 -6.06 -1.21 6.41
N GLU A 39 -4.94 -1.92 6.45
CA GLU A 39 -4.42 -2.75 5.38
C GLU A 39 -5.37 -3.91 5.03
N GLU A 40 -6.09 -4.46 6.02
CA GLU A 40 -7.14 -5.47 5.82
C GLU A 40 -8.33 -4.95 5.01
N GLN A 41 -8.49 -3.63 4.89
CA GLN A 41 -9.59 -3.01 4.13
C GLN A 41 -9.15 -2.50 2.77
N LEU A 42 -7.84 -2.30 2.57
CA LEU A 42 -7.27 -1.70 1.36
C LEU A 42 -6.49 -2.71 0.51
N TRP A 43 -6.43 -3.98 0.89
CA TRP A 43 -5.65 -5.02 0.21
C TRP A 43 -5.94 -5.16 -1.29
N ASN A 44 -7.18 -4.90 -1.70
CA ASN A 44 -7.64 -5.02 -3.08
C ASN A 44 -7.26 -3.81 -3.94
N ASP A 45 -6.81 -2.71 -3.32
CA ASP A 45 -6.20 -1.57 -3.99
C ASP A 45 -4.80 -1.30 -3.40
N PRO A 46 -3.75 -1.89 -4.00
CA PRO A 46 -2.41 -1.72 -3.50
C PRO A 46 -1.90 -0.28 -3.53
N TRP A 47 -2.41 0.57 -4.44
CA TRP A 47 -2.03 1.98 -4.42
C TRP A 47 -2.64 2.66 -3.19
N ALA A 48 -3.93 2.42 -2.91
CA ALA A 48 -4.59 2.94 -1.72
C ALA A 48 -3.93 2.44 -0.42
N LEU A 49 -3.54 1.16 -0.36
CA LEU A 49 -2.79 0.61 0.77
C LEU A 49 -1.46 1.36 0.99
N LEU A 50 -0.69 1.60 -0.08
CA LEU A 50 0.57 2.35 0.01
C LEU A 50 0.34 3.81 0.42
N ILE A 51 -0.74 4.44 -0.05
CA ILE A 51 -1.15 5.78 0.43
C ILE A 51 -1.41 5.73 1.94
N ALA A 52 -2.16 4.76 2.44
CA ALA A 52 -2.41 4.62 3.87
C ALA A 52 -1.10 4.52 4.67
N THR A 53 -0.10 3.80 4.17
CA THR A 53 1.21 3.70 4.85
C THR A 53 1.92 5.05 4.97
N ILE A 54 1.75 5.96 4.00
CA ILE A 54 2.29 7.32 4.05
C ILE A 54 1.55 8.15 5.12
N PHE A 55 0.22 8.02 5.21
CA PHE A 55 -0.58 8.71 6.23
C PHE A 55 -0.22 8.26 7.65
N LEU A 56 0.11 6.99 7.82
CA LEU A 56 0.47 6.39 9.11
C LEU A 56 1.90 6.70 9.58
N ASN A 57 2.72 7.33 8.74
CA ASN A 57 4.07 7.72 9.14
C ASN A 57 4.03 8.66 10.36
N ARG A 58 4.56 8.18 11.49
CA ARG A 58 4.64 8.91 12.77
C ARG A 58 3.27 9.42 13.26
N THR A 59 2.18 8.81 12.81
CA THR A 59 0.80 9.19 13.16
C THR A 59 0.04 7.94 13.56
N SER A 60 -0.74 7.99 14.65
CA SER A 60 -1.52 6.82 15.06
C SER A 60 -2.64 6.52 14.05
N CYS A 61 -2.94 5.23 13.85
CA CYS A 61 -4.00 4.82 12.93
C CYS A 61 -5.36 5.43 13.30
N GLN A 62 -5.67 5.52 14.59
CA GLN A 62 -6.92 6.13 15.08
C GLN A 62 -7.12 7.57 14.57
N ILE A 63 -6.04 8.36 14.50
CA ILE A 63 -6.11 9.75 14.05
C ILE A 63 -5.99 9.85 12.52
N ALA A 64 -5.14 9.04 11.89
CA ALA A 64 -4.92 9.10 10.44
C ALA A 64 -6.10 8.54 9.62
N ARG A 65 -6.79 7.51 10.13
CA ARG A 65 -7.76 6.73 9.36
C ARG A 65 -8.89 7.54 8.71
N PRO A 66 -9.56 8.49 9.39
CA PRO A 66 -10.58 9.33 8.76
C PRO A 66 -10.01 10.13 7.58
N TYR A 67 -8.78 10.64 7.69
CA TYR A 67 -8.12 11.41 6.64
C TYR A 67 -7.64 10.54 5.48
N VAL A 68 -7.26 9.29 5.72
CA VAL A 68 -6.98 8.32 4.65
C VAL A 68 -8.23 8.11 3.80
N PHE A 69 -9.36 7.81 4.41
CA PHE A 69 -10.60 7.57 3.66
C PHE A 69 -11.16 8.84 3.01
N TRP A 70 -11.02 10.00 3.65
CA TRP A 70 -11.35 11.27 3.02
C TRP A 70 -10.48 11.52 1.77
N PHE A 71 -9.16 11.31 1.88
CA PHE A 71 -8.26 11.42 0.74
C PHE A 71 -8.64 10.46 -0.40
N LEU A 72 -8.86 9.18 -0.10
CA LEU A 72 -9.17 8.17 -1.11
C LEU A 72 -10.53 8.38 -1.77
N ASN A 73 -11.51 8.92 -1.03
CA ASN A 73 -12.80 9.31 -1.60
C ASN A 73 -12.64 10.42 -2.66
N ASP A 74 -11.88 11.46 -2.35
CA ASP A 74 -11.64 12.60 -3.24
C ASP A 74 -10.62 12.28 -4.36
N ASN A 75 -9.84 11.21 -4.19
CA ASN A 75 -8.74 10.79 -5.06
C ASN A 75 -8.74 9.26 -5.22
N PRO A 76 -9.73 8.67 -5.94
CA PRO A 76 -9.90 7.22 -5.99
C PRO A 76 -8.82 6.47 -6.80
N ASN A 77 -7.90 7.16 -7.46
CA ASN A 77 -6.83 6.53 -8.23
C ASN A 77 -5.61 7.48 -8.37
N PRO A 78 -4.41 6.95 -8.66
CA PRO A 78 -3.20 7.77 -8.77
C PRO A 78 -3.27 8.84 -9.86
N SER A 79 -4.02 8.63 -10.95
CA SER A 79 -4.08 9.61 -12.05
C SER A 79 -4.72 10.92 -11.59
N LEU A 80 -5.81 10.85 -10.81
CA LEU A 80 -6.49 12.04 -10.27
C LEU A 80 -5.62 12.82 -9.26
N VAL A 81 -4.72 12.14 -8.55
CA VAL A 81 -3.73 12.82 -7.69
C VAL A 81 -2.74 13.63 -8.52
N LEU A 82 -2.35 13.11 -9.69
CA LEU A 82 -1.38 13.76 -10.56
C LEU A 82 -1.93 14.95 -11.35
N GLU A 83 -3.26 15.09 -11.42
CA GLU A 83 -3.93 16.26 -11.98
C GLU A 83 -3.92 17.46 -11.02
N LYS A 84 -3.64 17.24 -9.73
CA LYS A 84 -3.64 18.27 -8.69
C LYS A 84 -2.25 18.87 -8.47
N ASN A 85 -2.21 20.12 -8.01
CA ASN A 85 -0.97 20.69 -7.49
C ASN A 85 -0.65 20.05 -6.13
N VAL A 86 0.64 19.87 -5.84
CA VAL A 86 1.09 19.29 -4.57
C VAL A 86 0.52 20.06 -3.37
N ASN A 87 0.47 21.39 -3.45
CA ASN A 87 0.00 22.23 -2.34
C ASN A 87 -1.50 22.01 -2.03
N ASP A 88 -2.30 21.65 -3.04
CA ASP A 88 -3.74 21.38 -2.85
C ASP A 88 -3.97 20.11 -2.02
N LEU A 89 -2.99 19.18 -2.04
CA LEU A 89 -3.04 17.94 -1.26
C LEU A 89 -2.68 18.16 0.22
N GLU A 90 -2.14 19.31 0.61
CA GLU A 90 -1.77 19.56 2.01
C GLU A 90 -2.98 19.55 2.96
N ILE A 91 -4.18 19.83 2.43
CA ILE A 91 -5.43 19.89 3.20
C ILE A 91 -5.69 18.58 3.98
N TYR A 92 -5.35 17.42 3.38
CA TYR A 92 -5.55 16.11 3.97
C TYR A 92 -4.62 15.81 5.15
N PHE A 93 -3.57 16.62 5.34
CA PHE A 93 -2.54 16.40 6.34
C PHE A 93 -2.48 17.48 7.42
N ARG A 94 -3.27 18.58 7.30
CA ARG A 94 -3.19 19.73 8.22
C ARG A 94 -3.34 19.33 9.69
N ALA A 95 -4.26 18.42 10.00
CA ALA A 95 -4.49 17.93 11.36
C ALA A 95 -3.50 16.83 11.79
N LEU A 96 -2.76 16.24 10.85
CA LEU A 96 -1.82 15.16 11.10
C LEU A 96 -0.39 15.67 11.28
N GLY A 97 -0.07 16.85 10.73
CA GLY A 97 1.27 17.43 10.65
C GLY A 97 2.07 16.99 9.42
N LEU A 98 3.29 17.49 9.25
CA LEU A 98 4.18 17.15 8.12
C LEU A 98 3.51 17.35 6.74
N GLN A 99 2.58 18.30 6.64
CA GLN A 99 1.64 18.41 5.53
C GLN A 99 2.33 18.57 4.17
N THR A 100 3.31 19.47 4.05
CA THR A 100 4.06 19.70 2.81
C THR A 100 4.86 18.46 2.41
N THR A 101 5.50 17.79 3.37
CA THR A 101 6.28 16.57 3.11
C THR A 101 5.38 15.43 2.66
N ARG A 102 4.25 15.20 3.35
CA ARG A 102 3.32 14.12 3.02
C ARG A 102 2.58 14.36 1.70
N ALA A 103 2.17 15.58 1.42
CA ALA A 103 1.58 15.96 0.13
C ALA A 103 2.54 15.65 -1.03
N LYS A 104 3.81 16.04 -0.89
CA LYS A 104 4.86 15.72 -1.88
C LYS A 104 5.11 14.22 -2.00
N GLN A 105 5.11 13.49 -0.89
CA GLN A 105 5.26 12.03 -0.89
C GLN A 105 4.13 11.35 -1.64
N VAL A 106 2.87 11.67 -1.34
CA VAL A 106 1.70 11.10 -2.01
C VAL A 106 1.72 11.37 -3.52
N TRP A 107 1.99 12.61 -3.92
CA TRP A 107 2.05 12.96 -5.35
C TRP A 107 3.17 12.19 -6.06
N ARG A 108 4.39 12.18 -5.51
CA ARG A 108 5.54 11.47 -6.12
C ARG A 108 5.40 9.96 -6.08
N MET A 109 4.84 9.40 -5.02
CA MET A 109 4.55 7.97 -4.92
C MET A 109 3.58 7.56 -6.03
N SER A 110 2.51 8.34 -6.24
CA SER A 110 1.52 8.11 -7.30
C SER A 110 2.14 8.23 -8.70
N TYR A 111 3.05 9.18 -8.89
CA TYR A 111 3.83 9.32 -10.14
C TYR A 111 4.70 8.09 -10.40
N ASP A 112 5.50 7.67 -9.41
CA ASP A 112 6.34 6.48 -9.54
C ASP A 112 5.47 5.23 -9.76
N TYR A 113 4.34 5.13 -9.06
CA TYR A 113 3.40 4.03 -9.19
C TYR A 113 2.93 3.84 -10.64
N ILE A 114 2.64 4.93 -11.37
CA ILE A 114 2.20 4.89 -12.79
C ILE A 114 3.38 4.81 -13.77
N TYR A 115 4.46 5.57 -13.56
CA TYR A 115 5.46 5.80 -14.61
C TYR A 115 6.81 5.13 -14.38
N LYS A 116 7.17 4.82 -13.12
CA LYS A 116 8.43 4.12 -12.82
C LYS A 116 8.31 2.63 -13.17
N ASN A 117 9.41 2.04 -13.64
CA ASN A 117 9.54 0.58 -13.80
C ASN A 117 9.99 -0.08 -12.49
N TRP A 118 9.19 0.09 -11.44
CA TRP A 118 9.49 -0.49 -10.14
C TRP A 118 9.20 -1.99 -10.14
N LYS A 119 10.05 -2.79 -9.50
CA LYS A 119 9.82 -4.22 -9.28
C LYS A 119 9.33 -4.52 -7.87
N ARG A 120 9.70 -3.66 -6.93
CA ARG A 120 9.29 -3.69 -5.52
C ARG A 120 8.66 -2.36 -5.15
N VAL A 121 7.66 -2.38 -4.28
CA VAL A 121 6.97 -1.15 -3.87
C VAL A 121 7.89 -0.24 -3.03
N GLY A 122 8.88 -0.80 -2.34
CA GLY A 122 9.92 -0.03 -1.65
C GLY A 122 10.83 0.78 -2.56
N GLU A 123 10.75 0.61 -3.89
CA GLU A 123 11.40 1.52 -4.85
C GLU A 123 10.61 2.81 -5.05
N LEU A 124 9.32 2.83 -4.73
CA LEU A 124 8.45 3.99 -4.91
C LEU A 124 8.80 5.09 -3.90
N TYR A 125 8.80 6.34 -4.34
CA TYR A 125 9.09 7.46 -3.46
C TYR A 125 8.18 7.46 -2.22
N GLY A 126 8.77 7.52 -1.03
CA GLY A 126 8.03 7.57 0.24
C GLY A 126 7.60 6.21 0.79
N VAL A 127 7.80 5.11 0.07
CA VAL A 127 7.51 3.76 0.56
C VAL A 127 8.75 3.17 1.23
N GLY A 128 8.69 3.04 2.55
CA GLY A 128 9.73 2.39 3.36
C GLY A 128 9.48 0.91 3.59
N ARG A 129 10.28 0.31 4.49
CA ARG A 129 10.14 -1.11 4.88
C ARG A 129 8.73 -1.46 5.38
N TYR A 130 8.11 -0.59 6.17
CA TYR A 130 6.74 -0.80 6.65
C TYR A 130 5.75 -0.97 5.48
N GLY A 131 5.78 -0.08 4.48
CA GLY A 131 4.88 -0.17 3.32
C GLY A 131 5.18 -1.37 2.42
N GLU A 132 6.45 -1.75 2.26
CA GLU A 132 6.84 -2.99 1.56
C GLU A 132 6.31 -4.25 2.27
N ASP A 133 6.52 -4.34 3.59
CA ASP A 133 6.06 -5.50 4.38
C ASP A 133 4.52 -5.58 4.36
N ALA A 134 3.82 -4.44 4.51
CA ALA A 134 2.36 -4.36 4.41
C ALA A 134 1.85 -4.81 3.03
N PHE A 135 2.44 -4.30 1.95
CA PHE A 135 2.05 -4.71 0.59
C PHE A 135 2.25 -6.22 0.36
N ARG A 136 3.36 -6.79 0.83
CA ARG A 136 3.61 -8.24 0.69
C ARG A 136 2.60 -9.07 1.48
N MET A 137 2.33 -8.72 2.73
CA MET A 137 1.39 -9.45 3.57
C MET A 137 -0.04 -9.35 3.05
N PHE A 138 -0.52 -8.15 2.72
CA PHE A 138 -1.94 -7.93 2.45
C PHE A 138 -2.29 -8.04 0.96
N CYS A 139 -1.44 -7.56 0.05
CA CYS A 139 -1.73 -7.59 -1.39
C CYS A 139 -1.22 -8.85 -2.08
N LEU A 140 -0.15 -9.49 -1.56
CA LEU A 140 0.44 -10.69 -2.16
C LEU A 140 0.21 -11.97 -1.36
N GLY A 141 -0.30 -11.89 -0.13
CA GLY A 141 -0.42 -13.04 0.76
C GLY A 141 0.92 -13.63 1.20
N ASP A 142 1.99 -12.86 1.11
CA ASP A 142 3.33 -13.30 1.45
C ASP A 142 3.69 -12.97 2.90
N PHE A 143 3.45 -13.94 3.78
CA PHE A 143 3.79 -13.89 5.21
C PHE A 143 5.21 -14.37 5.53
N SER A 144 6.04 -14.68 4.51
CA SER A 144 7.45 -15.02 4.72
C SER A 144 8.29 -13.81 5.17
N VAL A 145 7.71 -12.60 5.15
CA VAL A 145 8.36 -11.37 5.59
C VAL A 145 8.47 -11.28 7.11
N GLU A 146 9.51 -10.61 7.60
CA GLU A 146 9.71 -10.33 9.02
C GLU A 146 9.49 -8.83 9.29
N PRO A 147 8.23 -8.40 9.58
CA PRO A 147 7.93 -7.00 9.75
C PRO A 147 8.58 -6.43 11.01
N LYS A 148 9.04 -5.19 10.94
CA LYS A 148 9.49 -4.44 12.13
C LYS A 148 8.36 -3.70 12.83
N ASP A 149 7.31 -3.36 12.08
CA ASP A 149 6.15 -2.67 12.62
C ASP A 149 5.40 -3.52 13.65
N ARG A 150 4.96 -2.88 14.74
CA ARG A 150 4.32 -3.56 15.86
C ARG A 150 3.00 -4.22 15.45
N TYR A 151 2.19 -3.54 14.65
CA TYR A 151 0.86 -4.01 14.27
C TYR A 151 0.93 -5.09 13.19
N LEU A 152 1.86 -4.96 12.23
CA LEU A 152 2.14 -6.03 11.27
C LEU A 152 2.61 -7.32 11.96
N LYS A 153 3.46 -7.22 12.99
CA LYS A 153 3.87 -8.39 13.80
C LYS A 153 2.69 -9.06 14.49
N ILE A 154 1.81 -8.27 15.11
CA ILE A 154 0.61 -8.78 15.80
C ILE A 154 -0.29 -9.52 14.80
N TYR A 155 -0.55 -8.92 13.64
CA TYR A 155 -1.37 -9.54 12.61
C TYR A 155 -0.74 -10.82 12.05
N LYS A 156 0.57 -10.82 11.77
CA LYS A 156 1.30 -12.02 11.32
C LYS A 156 1.19 -13.17 12.34
N ALA A 157 1.45 -12.90 13.62
CA ALA A 157 1.37 -13.91 14.66
C ALA A 157 -0.06 -14.49 14.81
N TRP A 158 -1.08 -13.63 14.71
CA TRP A 158 -2.48 -14.07 14.70
C TRP A 158 -2.79 -14.94 13.47
N TYR A 159 -2.34 -14.52 12.27
CA TYR A 159 -2.54 -15.26 11.02
C TYR A 159 -1.94 -16.67 11.09
N GLU A 160 -0.68 -16.79 11.53
CA GLU A 160 0.01 -18.07 11.67
C GLU A 160 -0.66 -19.02 12.68
N MET A 161 -1.20 -18.45 13.77
CA MET A 161 -1.98 -19.22 14.75
C MET A 161 -3.30 -19.72 14.16
N ASN A 162 -4.00 -18.88 13.39
CA ASN A 162 -5.27 -19.26 12.77
C ASN A 162 -5.08 -20.33 11.69
N GLU A 163 -4.10 -20.16 10.79
CA GLU A 163 -3.72 -21.16 9.77
C GLU A 163 -3.40 -22.53 10.38
N LYS A 164 -2.65 -22.54 11.49
CA LYS A 164 -2.33 -23.78 12.20
C LYS A 164 -3.59 -24.45 12.76
N ASN A 165 -4.50 -23.67 13.33
CA ASN A 165 -5.76 -24.20 13.87
C ASN A 165 -6.68 -24.77 12.78
N GLU A 166 -6.73 -24.13 11.60
CA GLU A 166 -7.51 -24.62 10.46
C GLU A 166 -6.97 -25.95 9.94
N ARG A 167 -5.64 -26.06 9.75
CA ARG A 167 -5.01 -27.34 9.35
C ARG A 167 -5.24 -28.46 10.37
N ILE A 168 -5.20 -28.15 11.67
CA ILE A 168 -5.49 -29.13 12.72
C ILE A 168 -6.95 -29.60 12.64
N LYS A 169 -7.90 -28.72 12.35
CA LYS A 169 -9.31 -29.12 12.16
C LYS A 169 -9.46 -30.04 10.96
N GLU A 170 -8.83 -29.71 9.83
CA GLU A 170 -8.86 -30.53 8.61
C GLU A 170 -8.26 -31.93 8.82
N MET A 171 -7.19 -32.06 9.62
CA MET A 171 -6.58 -33.36 9.93
C MET A 171 -7.42 -34.23 10.88
N ASN A 172 -8.35 -33.63 11.63
CA ASN A 172 -9.20 -34.32 12.61
C ASN A 172 -10.63 -34.56 12.10
N CYS A 173 -10.94 -34.17 10.86
CA CYS A 173 -12.19 -34.48 10.14
C CYS A 173 -11.97 -35.62 9.16
#